data_AF-A0A163EG91-F1
#
_entry.id   AF-A0A163EG91-F1
#
_cell.length_a   1.000
_cell.length_b   1.000
_cell.length_c   1.000
_cell.angle_alpha   90.00
_cell.angle_beta   90.00
_cell.angle_gamma   90.00
#
_symmetry.space_group_name_H-M   'P 1'
#
loop_
_entity.id
_entity.type
_entity.pdbx_description
1 polymer ?
#
loop_
_entity_poly.entity_id
_entity_poly.type
_entity_poly.pdbx_seq_one_letter_code
_entity_poly.pdbx_strand_id
1 'polypeptide(L)'
;IDIFCLECANRAFPRALVCPACDTQLNQRQGFLLLTQLNPSEEYKSSVLAGLRPDIVLDICSRAIAFYQYQTSQELCFRSMIQKNLEMKCTTLQAQLNDLIQDAAR
;
A
#
# COMPACT_ATOMS: atom_id res chain seq x y z
N ILE A 1 -10.46 -0.59 -4.75
CA ILE A 1 -9.53 0.34 -5.45
C ILE A 1 -8.15 -0.06 -4.99
N ASP A 2 -7.33 -0.54 -5.92
CA ASP A 2 -5.95 -0.93 -5.63
C ASP A 2 -5.02 0.18 -6.10
N ILE A 3 -4.14 0.68 -5.22
CA ILE A 3 -3.20 1.75 -5.53
C ILE A 3 -1.79 1.20 -5.43
N PHE A 4 -0.99 1.50 -6.46
CA PHE A 4 0.41 1.13 -6.55
C PHE A 4 1.26 2.40 -6.68
N CYS A 5 2.47 2.39 -6.12
CA CYS A 5 3.44 3.43 -6.47
C CYS A 5 3.82 3.32 -7.95
N LEU A 6 4.32 4.41 -8.52
CA LEU A 6 4.66 4.48 -9.94
C LEU A 6 5.67 3.39 -10.34
N GLU A 7 6.65 3.10 -9.49
CA GLU A 7 7.64 2.05 -9.75
C GLU A 7 7.04 0.64 -9.77
N CYS A 8 6.14 0.33 -8.82
CA CYS A 8 5.46 -0.96 -8.79
C CYS A 8 4.51 -1.10 -9.99
N ALA A 9 3.76 -0.05 -10.32
CA ALA A 9 2.90 -0.01 -11.49
C ALA A 9 3.71 -0.22 -12.79
N ASN A 10 4.81 0.51 -12.96
CA ASN A 10 5.69 0.39 -14.12
C ASN A 10 6.37 -0.97 -14.22
N ARG A 11 6.51 -1.72 -13.13
CA ARG A 11 7.06 -3.08 -13.16
C ARG A 11 6.02 -4.14 -13.51
N ALA A 12 4.79 -3.93 -13.07
CA ALA A 12 3.72 -4.91 -13.17
C ALA A 12 2.94 -4.83 -14.50
N PHE A 13 2.55 -3.62 -14.91
CA PHE A 13 1.65 -3.43 -16.05
C PHE A 13 2.27 -3.55 -17.46
N PRO A 14 3.60 -3.52 -17.68
CA PRO A 14 4.17 -3.89 -18.99
C PRO A 14 4.06 -5.38 -19.33
N ARG A 15 3.86 -6.24 -18.32
CA ARG A 15 3.84 -7.71 -18.50
C ARG A 15 2.45 -8.25 -18.82
N ALA A 16 1.43 -7.66 -18.21
CA ALA A 16 0.03 -7.96 -18.46
C ALA A 16 -0.84 -6.80 -17.95
N LEU A 17 -1.97 -6.55 -18.60
CA LEU A 17 -3.01 -5.66 -18.08
C LEU A 17 -3.87 -6.39 -17.05
N VAL A 18 -3.25 -6.82 -15.96
CA VAL A 18 -3.91 -7.54 -14.86
C VAL A 18 -3.52 -6.86 -13.55
N CYS A 19 -4.50 -6.61 -12.68
CA CYS A 19 -4.23 -6.03 -11.37
C CYS A 19 -3.36 -6.98 -10.53
N PRO A 20 -2.19 -6.55 -10.04
CA PRO A 20 -1.31 -7.41 -9.24
C PRO A 20 -1.85 -7.79 -7.86
N ALA A 21 -2.91 -7.14 -7.39
CA ALA A 21 -3.49 -7.37 -6.08
C ALA A 21 -4.70 -8.31 -6.11
N CYS A 22 -5.52 -8.25 -7.18
CA CYS A 22 -6.79 -8.95 -7.25
C CYS A 22 -6.99 -9.76 -8.54
N ASP A 23 -5.96 -9.87 -9.38
CA ASP A 23 -5.93 -10.62 -10.65
C ASP A 23 -7.03 -10.25 -11.66
N THR A 24 -7.66 -9.09 -11.47
CA THR A 24 -8.70 -8.59 -12.38
C THR A 24 -8.07 -8.08 -13.67
N GLN A 25 -8.60 -8.50 -14.82
CA GLN A 25 -8.15 -8.02 -16.13
C GLN A 25 -8.56 -6.55 -16.34
N LEU A 26 -7.58 -5.71 -16.66
CA LEU A 26 -7.75 -4.27 -16.88
C LEU A 26 -7.90 -4.01 -18.38
N ASN A 27 -9.14 -3.97 -18.87
CA ASN A 27 -9.38 -3.61 -20.27
C ASN A 27 -9.00 -2.13 -20.51
N GLN A 28 -8.03 -1.90 -21.40
CA GLN A 28 -7.51 -0.56 -21.76
C GLN A 28 -8.61 0.46 -22.14
N ARG A 29 -9.76 -0.01 -22.62
CA ARG A 29 -10.87 0.86 -23.09
C ARG A 29 -11.76 1.42 -21.98
N GLN A 30 -11.65 0.97 -20.73
CA GLN A 30 -12.62 1.28 -19.67
C GLN A 30 -12.08 2.19 -18.56
N GLY A 31 -10.88 2.78 -18.72
CA GLY A 31 -10.39 3.80 -17.78
C GLY A 31 -10.12 3.30 -16.36
N PHE A 32 -9.97 1.98 -16.16
CA PHE A 32 -9.70 1.39 -14.85
C PHE A 32 -8.30 1.69 -14.29
N LEU A 33 -7.37 2.10 -15.15
CA LEU A 33 -6.04 2.54 -14.75
C LEU A 33 -5.98 4.06 -14.81
N LEU A 34 -5.85 4.68 -13.64
CA LEU A 34 -5.75 6.12 -13.49
C LEU A 34 -4.41 6.46 -12.83
N LEU A 35 -3.67 7.37 -13.45
CA LEU A 35 -2.52 7.98 -12.81
C LEU A 35 -3.02 9.14 -11.95
N THR A 36 -2.88 9.00 -10.64
CA THR A 36 -3.39 9.98 -9.68
C THR A 36 -2.24 10.76 -9.04
N GLN A 37 -2.37 12.09 -9.02
CA GLN A 37 -1.46 12.95 -8.26
C GLN A 37 -1.88 13.01 -6.79
N LEU A 38 -1.00 12.56 -5.90
CA LEU A 38 -1.28 12.48 -4.46
C LEU A 38 -1.21 13.84 -3.74
N ASN A 39 -0.55 14.83 -4.34
CA ASN A 39 -0.45 16.17 -3.81
C ASN A 39 -0.88 17.20 -4.88
N PRO A 40 -2.20 17.37 -5.11
CA PRO A 40 -2.71 18.40 -6.01
C PRO A 40 -2.58 19.80 -5.38
N SER A 41 -2.61 20.85 -6.20
CA SER A 41 -2.57 22.24 -5.72
C SER A 41 -3.88 22.64 -5.03
N GLU A 42 -3.85 23.68 -4.19
CA GLU A 42 -5.04 24.18 -3.49
C GLU A 42 -6.11 24.70 -4.45
N GLU A 43 -5.68 25.29 -5.57
CA GLU A 43 -6.58 25.75 -6.64
C GLU A 43 -7.31 24.56 -7.28
N TYR A 44 -6.61 23.44 -7.49
CA TYR A 44 -7.22 22.23 -8.03
C TYR A 44 -8.20 21.58 -7.03
N LYS A 45 -7.85 21.53 -5.75
CA LYS A 45 -8.76 21.03 -4.71
C LYS A 45 -10.04 21.87 -4.66
N SER A 46 -9.89 23.20 -4.68
CA SER A 46 -11.00 24.14 -4.65
C SER A 46 -11.86 24.06 -5.92
N SER A 47 -11.24 23.91 -7.09
CA SER A 47 -11.97 23.83 -8.36
C SER A 47 -12.79 22.55 -8.49
N VAL A 48 -12.28 21.41 -8.01
CA VAL A 48 -13.01 20.13 -8.02
C VAL A 48 -14.21 20.15 -7.09
N LEU A 49 -14.13 20.88 -5.98
CA LEU A 49 -15.21 20.97 -5.00
C LEU A 49 -16.22 22.08 -5.31
N ALA A 50 -15.85 23.06 -6.14
CA ALA A 50 -16.70 24.20 -6.46
C ALA A 50 -18.00 23.77 -7.15
N GLY A 51 -19.14 24.25 -6.63
CA GLY A 51 -20.47 23.96 -7.18
C GLY A 51 -21.06 22.62 -6.73
N LEU A 52 -20.33 21.80 -5.97
CA LEU A 52 -20.88 20.59 -5.37
C LEU A 52 -21.76 20.92 -4.17
N ARG A 53 -22.81 20.12 -3.98
CA ARG A 53 -23.65 20.23 -2.79
C ARG A 53 -22.94 19.68 -1.56
N PRO A 54 -23.23 20.19 -0.34
CA PRO A 54 -22.60 19.72 0.89
C PRO A 54 -22.70 18.21 1.11
N ASP A 55 -23.82 17.58 0.74
CA ASP A 55 -24.01 16.13 0.86
C ASP A 55 -23.01 15.33 0.00
N ILE A 56 -22.74 15.79 -1.22
CA ILE A 56 -21.76 15.15 -2.12
C ILE A 56 -20.34 15.32 -1.56
N VAL A 57 -20.02 16.51 -1.04
CA VAL A 57 -18.69 16.77 -0.44
C VAL A 57 -18.46 15.88 0.77
N LEU A 58 -19.44 15.75 1.65
CA LEU A 58 -19.35 14.89 2.83
C LEU A 58 -19.20 13.41 2.45
N ASP A 59 -19.92 12.95 1.42
CA ASP A 59 -19.79 11.59 0.90
C ASP A 59 -18.39 11.33 0.30
N ILE A 60 -17.84 12.28 -0.46
CA ILE A 60 -16.45 12.20 -0.95
C ILE A 60 -15.46 12.09 0.22
N CYS A 61 -15.59 12.94 1.23
CA CYS A 61 -14.73 12.91 2.42
C CYS A 61 -14.84 11.58 3.16
N SER A 62 -16.06 11.06 3.36
CA SER A 62 -16.29 9.78 4.03
C SER A 62 -15.58 8.63 3.30
N ARG A 63 -15.74 8.54 1.98
CA ARG A 63 -15.08 7.53 1.15
C ARG A 63 -13.55 7.67 1.18
N ALA A 64 -13.03 8.89 1.14
CA ALA A 64 -11.59 9.14 1.23
C ALA A 64 -11.00 8.71 2.58
N ILE A 65 -11.68 9.02 3.69
CA ILE A 65 -11.26 8.63 5.03
C ILE A 65 -11.29 7.11 5.20
N ALA A 66 -12.38 6.45 4.78
CA ALA A 66 -12.50 5.00 4.85
C ALA A 66 -11.37 4.30 4.06
N PHE A 67 -11.03 4.85 2.88
CA PHE A 67 -9.91 4.35 2.09
C PHE A 67 -8.56 4.56 2.79
N TYR A 68 -8.32 5.73 3.39
CA TYR A 68 -7.11 5.99 4.16
C TYR A 68 -6.97 5.03 5.35
N GLN A 69 -8.05 4.81 6.10
CA GLN A 69 -8.09 3.85 7.21
C GLN A 69 -7.75 2.43 6.76
N TYR A 70 -8.30 2.00 5.62
CA TYR A 70 -7.96 0.71 5.02
C TYR A 70 -6.46 0.62 4.67
N GLN A 71 -5.88 1.66 4.05
CA GLN A 71 -4.45 1.70 3.74
C GLN A 71 -3.59 1.62 5.00
N THR A 72 -3.91 2.40 6.05
CA THR A 72 -3.19 2.36 7.32
C THR A 72 -3.27 0.98 7.98
N SER A 73 -4.43 0.34 7.96
CA SER A 73 -4.60 -1.01 8.51
C SER A 73 -3.73 -2.04 7.79
N GLN A 74 -3.68 -1.98 6.45
CA GLN A 74 -2.83 -2.86 5.65
C GLN A 74 -1.34 -2.61 5.92
N GLU A 75 -0.93 -1.34 6.05
CA GLU A 75 0.44 -0.98 6.39
C GLU A 75 0.86 -1.51 7.77
N LEU A 76 0.00 -1.41 8.78
CA LEU A 76 0.24 -1.96 10.10
C LEU A 76 0.40 -3.48 10.07
N CYS A 77 -0.47 -4.18 9.32
CA CYS A 77 -0.38 -5.62 9.14
C CYS A 77 0.97 -6.03 8.52
N PHE A 78 1.35 -5.35 7.43
CA PHE A 78 2.62 -5.58 6.74
C PHE A 78 3.83 -5.33 7.64
N ARG A 79 3.84 -4.19 8.36
CA ARG A 79 4.89 -3.85 9.32
C ARG A 79 5.01 -4.89 10.44
N SER A 80 3.88 -5.36 10.97
CA SER A 80 3.86 -6.43 11.98
C SER A 80 4.43 -7.74 11.44
N MET A 81 4.10 -8.11 10.20
CA MET A 81 4.65 -9.29 9.55
C MET A 81 6.18 -9.21 9.40
N ILE A 82 6.70 -8.07 8.92
CA ILE A 82 8.15 -7.85 8.80
C ILE A 82 8.82 -7.90 10.18
N GLN A 83 8.23 -7.25 11.18
CA GLN A 83 8.76 -7.26 12.54
C GLN A 83 8.90 -8.69 13.07
N LYS A 84 7.85 -9.51 12.98
CA LYS A 84 7.89 -10.92 13.39
C LYS A 84 8.96 -11.71 12.64
N ASN A 85 9.11 -11.48 11.33
CA ASN A 85 10.15 -12.13 10.55
C ASN A 85 11.56 -11.77 11.04
N LEU A 86 11.77 -10.50 11.39
CA LEU A 86 13.04 -10.02 11.91
C LEU A 86 13.33 -10.60 13.31
N GLU A 87 12.34 -10.63 14.20
CA GLU A 87 12.44 -11.23 15.53
C GLU A 87 12.80 -12.72 15.46
N MET A 88 12.18 -13.47 14.55
CA MET A 88 12.54 -14.89 14.31
C MET A 88 13.98 -15.05 13.84
N LYS A 89 14.49 -14.16 12.98
CA LYS A 89 15.88 -14.20 12.52
C LYS A 89 16.85 -13.86 13.65
N CYS A 90 16.56 -12.85 14.44
CA CYS A 90 17.38 -12.45 15.59
C CYS A 90 17.45 -13.57 16.64
N THR A 91 16.32 -14.19 16.97
CA THR A 91 16.27 -15.31 17.92
C THR A 91 17.05 -16.53 17.40
N THR A 92 16.95 -16.84 16.11
CA THR A 92 17.73 -17.90 15.47
C THR A 92 19.23 -17.62 15.54
N LEU A 93 19.66 -16.41 15.19
CA LEU A 93 21.06 -16.00 15.25
C LEU A 93 21.60 -16.00 16.69
N GLN A 94 20.79 -15.57 17.66
CA GLN A 94 21.16 -15.61 19.07
C GLN A 94 21.35 -17.05 19.58
N ALA A 95 20.49 -17.97 19.16
CA ALA A 95 20.65 -19.39 19.49
C ALA A 95 21.94 -19.96 18.90
N GLN A 96 22.22 -19.70 17.61
CA GLN A 96 23.46 -20.12 16.95
C GLN A 96 24.71 -19.56 17.64
N LEU A 97 24.68 -18.30 18.09
CA LEU A 97 25.78 -17.70 18.84
C LEU A 97 25.98 -18.40 20.19
N ASN A 98 24.90 -18.67 20.93
CA ASN A 98 24.98 -19.35 22.22
C ASN A 98 25.54 -20.78 22.08
N ASP A 99 25.15 -21.50 21.03
CA ASP A 99 25.67 -22.84 20.73
C ASP A 99 27.18 -22.79 20.47
N LEU A 100 27.66 -21.84 19.64
CA LEU A 100 29.09 -21.65 19.39
C LEU A 100 29.89 -21.30 20.66
N ILE A 101 29.31 -20.50 21.56
CA ILE A 101 29.93 -20.16 22.84
C ILE A 101 30.04 -21.42 23.72
N GLN A 102 29.00 -22.25 23.76
CA GLN A 102 29.03 -23.51 24.52
C GLN A 102 30.04 -24.50 23.94
N ASP A 103 30.12 -24.61 22.61
CA ASP A 103 31.09 -25.47 21.93
C ASP A 103 32.53 -25.01 22.18
N ALA A 104 32.79 -23.69 22.19
CA ALA A 104 34.12 -23.13 22.49
C ALA A 104 34.52 -23.25 23.98
N ALA A 105 33.56 -23.51 24.88
CA ALA A 105 33.79 -23.70 26.30
C ALA A 105 34.02 -25.17 26.70
N ARG A 106 33.92 -26.11 25.75
CA ARG A 106 34.29 -27.53 25.89
C ARG A 106 35.74 -27.77 25.47
#